data_AF-A0A350YKU8-F1
#
_entry.id   AF-A0A350YKU8-F1
#
_cell.length_a   1.000
_cell.length_b   1.000
_cell.length_c   1.000
_cell.angle_alpha   90.00
_cell.angle_beta   90.00
_cell.angle_gamma   90.00
#
_symmetry.space_group_name_H-M   'P 1'
#
loop_
_entity.id
_entity.type
_entity.pdbx_description
1 polymer ?
#
loop_
_entity_poly.entity_id
_entity_poly.type
_entity_poly.pdbx_seq_one_letter_code
_entity_poly.pdbx_strand_id
1 'polypeptide(L)'
;MSIVTPSSQRLSRTAAPFAFLPTPLSSELPVREADSIIDIDAARQKLCEAQRLIQEQEARIRQLETLAMTDELTGLLNRRAILGRLTEELARAKRENGELSVGMCDIDH
;
A
#
# COMPACT_ATOMS: atom_id res chain seq x y z
N MET A 1 1.11 -12.66 105.72
CA MET A 1 0.16 -12.18 104.70
C MET A 1 0.83 -12.42 103.35
N SER A 2 0.30 -13.40 102.62
CA SER A 2 0.67 -13.90 101.29
C SER A 2 0.84 -12.74 100.26
N ILE A 3 1.52 -12.79 99.11
CA ILE A 3 2.06 -13.85 98.23
C ILE A 3 2.97 -13.13 97.18
N VAL A 4 4.09 -13.76 96.76
CA VAL A 4 4.55 -14.06 95.36
C VAL A 4 4.30 -12.96 94.28
N THR A 5 5.29 -12.39 93.57
CA THR A 5 6.15 -12.94 92.49
C THR A 5 7.34 -12.01 92.14
N PRO A 6 8.43 -12.51 91.53
CA PRO A 6 9.49 -11.72 90.90
C PRO A 6 9.29 -11.62 89.37
N SER A 7 9.73 -10.53 88.74
CA SER A 7 9.90 -10.48 87.28
C SER A 7 11.00 -9.49 86.91
N SER A 8 12.20 -10.03 86.76
CA SER A 8 13.33 -9.38 86.10
C SER A 8 13.04 -9.26 84.61
N GLN A 9 13.13 -8.06 84.04
CA GLN A 9 13.71 -7.93 82.69
C GLN A 9 14.31 -6.54 82.49
N ARG A 10 15.60 -6.60 82.18
CA ARG A 10 16.55 -5.50 82.07
C ARG A 10 16.47 -4.92 80.65
N LEU A 11 16.44 -3.60 80.58
CA LEU A 11 16.52 -2.79 79.36
C LEU A 11 17.77 -3.10 78.53
N SER A 12 17.64 -3.16 77.20
CA SER A 12 18.69 -2.67 76.31
C SER A 12 18.15 -2.23 74.94
N ARG A 13 18.04 -0.90 74.80
CA ARG A 13 18.54 -0.03 73.72
C ARG A 13 18.36 -0.49 72.25
N THR A 14 17.73 0.38 71.45
CA THR A 14 18.21 1.00 70.18
C THR A 14 16.96 1.42 69.35
N ALA A 15 16.52 2.69 69.44
CA ALA A 15 16.80 3.81 68.52
C ALA A 15 16.05 3.77 67.15
N ALA A 16 14.89 4.45 67.14
CA ALA A 16 14.32 5.33 66.08
C ALA A 16 14.01 4.74 64.66
N PRO A 17 13.30 5.49 63.78
CA PRO A 17 11.85 5.65 63.80
C PRO A 17 11.18 5.45 62.41
N PHE A 18 9.84 5.51 62.39
CA PHE A 18 9.02 5.97 61.25
C PHE A 18 9.01 5.12 59.97
N ALA A 19 7.99 4.27 59.83
CA ALA A 19 7.54 3.77 58.53
C ALA A 19 6.05 4.06 58.36
N PHE A 20 5.71 5.32 58.09
CA PHE A 20 4.46 5.70 57.45
C PHE A 20 4.77 6.09 56.01
N LEU A 21 4.35 5.26 55.06
CA LEU A 21 3.81 5.67 53.76
C LEU A 21 2.99 4.47 53.21
N PRO A 22 1.66 4.56 53.08
CA PRO A 22 0.94 3.71 52.14
C PRO A 22 1.22 4.28 50.75
N THR A 23 2.02 3.61 49.94
CA THR A 23 2.09 3.97 48.51
C THR A 23 0.77 3.57 47.85
N PRO A 24 0.04 4.51 47.21
CA PRO A 24 -1.18 4.19 46.52
C PRO A 24 -0.89 3.52 45.17
N LEU A 25 -1.67 2.49 44.91
CA LEU A 25 -2.29 2.15 43.62
C LEU A 25 -1.59 2.70 42.37
N SER A 26 -0.81 1.85 41.70
CA SER A 26 -0.53 1.91 40.25
C SER A 26 0.15 0.61 39.83
N SER A 27 -0.59 -0.49 39.85
CA SER A 27 -0.29 -1.66 39.03
C SER A 27 -1.44 -1.94 38.07
N GLU A 28 -1.96 -0.88 37.45
CA GLU A 28 -2.44 -1.04 36.09
C GLU A 28 -1.20 -0.91 35.20
N LEU A 29 -0.63 -2.05 34.84
CA LEU A 29 0.38 -2.12 33.81
C LEU A 29 -0.26 -1.58 32.52
N PRO A 30 0.22 -0.46 31.95
CA PRO A 30 -0.23 -0.06 30.63
C PRO A 30 0.44 -1.01 29.65
N VAL A 31 -0.31 -1.99 29.16
CA VAL A 31 0.08 -2.76 27.97
C VAL A 31 0.05 -1.78 26.79
N ARG A 32 1.16 -1.08 26.58
CA ARG A 32 1.43 -0.19 25.45
C ARG A 32 2.66 -0.70 24.70
N GLU A 33 2.48 -1.81 24.00
CA GLU A 33 3.34 -2.18 22.86
C GLU A 33 2.44 -2.81 21.79
N ALA A 34 1.59 -1.98 21.20
CA ALA A 34 0.97 -2.27 19.91
C ALA A 34 1.40 -1.21 18.88
N ASP A 35 2.63 -0.70 19.01
CA ASP A 35 3.28 0.14 18.00
C ASP A 35 3.88 -0.76 16.91
N SER A 36 3.05 -1.41 16.10
CA SER A 36 3.44 -1.99 14.78
C SER A 36 2.26 -2.58 13.99
N ILE A 37 1.02 -2.16 14.22
CA ILE A 37 0.01 -2.31 13.17
C ILE A 37 0.25 -1.14 12.22
N ILE A 38 1.19 -1.31 11.30
CA ILE A 38 1.17 -0.54 10.05
C ILE A 38 -0.27 -0.67 9.55
N ASP A 39 -0.93 0.47 9.39
CA ASP A 39 -2.36 0.62 9.16
C ASP A 39 -2.74 -0.05 7.82
N ILE A 40 -2.93 -1.38 7.83
CA ILE A 40 -3.13 -2.22 6.63
C ILE A 40 -4.33 -1.70 5.83
N ASP A 41 -5.34 -1.16 6.51
CA ASP A 41 -6.52 -0.59 5.87
C ASP A 41 -6.21 0.74 5.17
N ALA A 42 -5.40 1.62 5.78
CA ALA A 42 -4.94 2.83 5.11
C ALA A 42 -4.01 2.51 3.93
N ALA A 43 -3.17 1.47 4.05
CA ALA A 43 -2.32 1.00 2.96
C ALA A 43 -3.14 0.41 1.80
N ARG A 44 -4.19 -0.37 2.11
CA ARG A 44 -5.15 -0.90 1.13
C ARG A 44 -5.92 0.21 0.44
N GLN A 45 -6.38 1.22 1.18
CA GLN A 45 -7.11 2.34 0.61
C GLN A 45 -6.23 3.13 -0.38
N LYS A 46 -4.97 3.42 0.00
CA LYS A 46 -4.00 4.03 -0.91
C LYS A 46 -3.73 3.17 -2.15
N LEU A 47 -3.68 1.84 -2.00
CA LEU A 47 -3.50 0.94 -3.13
C LEU A 47 -4.71 1.00 -4.09
N CYS A 48 -5.94 0.99 -3.57
CA CYS A 48 -7.15 1.13 -4.38
C CYS A 48 -7.18 2.46 -5.14
N GLU A 49 -6.83 3.56 -4.46
CA GLU A 49 -6.76 4.89 -5.09
C GLU A 49 -5.69 4.93 -6.19
N ALA A 50 -4.50 4.40 -5.93
CA ALA A 50 -3.43 4.30 -6.91
C ALA A 50 -3.83 3.42 -8.11
N GLN A 51 -4.46 2.27 -7.87
CA GLN A 51 -4.96 1.39 -8.93
C GLN A 51 -5.99 2.11 -9.81
N ARG A 52 -6.92 2.86 -9.21
CA ARG A 52 -7.91 3.64 -9.94
C ARG A 52 -7.24 4.70 -10.81
N LEU A 53 -6.25 5.40 -10.28
CA LEU A 53 -5.50 6.41 -11.02
C LEU A 53 -4.73 5.79 -12.20
N ILE A 54 -4.07 4.64 -11.99
CA ILE A 54 -3.39 3.90 -13.05
C ILE A 54 -4.39 3.53 -14.15
N GLN A 55 -5.55 2.98 -13.81
CA GLN A 55 -6.58 2.62 -14.80
C GLN A 55 -7.05 3.85 -15.61
N GLU A 56 -7.24 4.99 -14.95
CA GLU A 56 -7.64 6.23 -15.61
C GLU A 56 -6.53 6.78 -16.53
N GLN A 57 -5.27 6.71 -16.10
CA GLN A 57 -4.12 7.09 -16.91
C GLN A 57 -3.98 6.18 -18.13
N GLU A 58 -4.07 4.87 -17.96
CA GLU A 58 -4.04 3.93 -19.07
C GLU A 58 -5.17 4.16 -20.07
N ALA A 59 -6.38 4.46 -19.59
CA ALA A 59 -7.49 4.79 -20.47
C ALA A 59 -7.20 6.04 -21.31
N ARG A 60 -6.64 7.09 -20.70
CA ARG A 60 -6.20 8.29 -21.43
C ARG A 60 -5.08 8.01 -22.41
N ILE A 61 -4.07 7.22 -22.02
CA ILE A 61 -2.98 6.83 -22.92
C ILE A 61 -3.56 6.10 -24.13
N ARG A 62 -4.43 5.11 -23.91
CA ARG A 62 -5.11 4.41 -25.01
C ARG A 62 -5.87 5.36 -25.94
N GLN A 63 -6.60 6.34 -25.37
CA GLN A 63 -7.30 7.35 -26.17
C GLN A 63 -6.33 8.21 -26.99
N LEU A 64 -5.24 8.69 -26.38
CA LEU A 64 -4.21 9.48 -27.06
C LEU A 64 -3.54 8.68 -28.18
N GLU A 65 -3.19 7.42 -27.91
CA GLU A 65 -2.62 6.52 -28.91
C GLU A 65 -3.63 6.19 -30.04
N THR A 66 -4.94 6.21 -29.77
CA THR A 66 -5.97 6.07 -30.80
C THR A 66 -6.10 7.34 -31.65
N LEU A 67 -5.91 8.52 -31.06
CA LEU A 67 -5.93 9.80 -31.77
C LEU A 67 -4.65 10.03 -32.58
N ALA A 68 -3.51 9.54 -32.08
CA ALA A 68 -2.24 9.55 -32.79
C ALA A 68 -2.22 8.43 -33.84
N MET A 69 -2.66 8.74 -35.06
CA MET A 69 -2.69 7.77 -36.17
C MET A 69 -1.37 7.70 -36.95
N THR A 70 -0.48 8.68 -36.77
CA THR A 70 0.76 8.83 -37.54
C THR A 70 1.98 8.64 -36.65
N ASP A 71 3.03 8.04 -37.20
CA ASP A 71 4.35 7.98 -36.60
C ASP A 71 5.08 9.32 -36.79
N GLU A 72 5.59 9.91 -35.72
CA GLU A 72 6.17 11.26 -35.76
C GLU A 72 7.50 11.32 -36.53
N LEU A 73 8.24 10.22 -36.58
CA LEU A 73 9.54 10.15 -37.25
C LEU A 73 9.39 10.08 -38.77
N THR A 74 8.37 9.36 -39.26
CA THR A 74 8.18 9.08 -40.69
C THR A 74 7.00 9.82 -41.32
N GLY A 75 6.06 10.32 -40.51
CA GLY A 75 4.78 10.88 -40.98
C GLY A 75 3.82 9.85 -41.58
N LEU A 76 4.22 8.58 -41.64
CA LEU A 76 3.38 7.48 -42.13
C LEU A 76 2.36 7.07 -41.07
N LEU A 77 1.39 6.25 -41.48
CA LEU A 77 0.51 5.60 -40.51
C LEU A 77 1.36 4.76 -39.55
N ASN A 78 1.11 4.93 -38.26
CA ASN A 78 1.74 4.07 -37.28
C ASN A 78 1.19 2.64 -37.39
N ARG A 79 1.85 1.71 -36.69
CA ARG A 79 1.47 0.30 -36.71
C ARG A 79 0.00 0.05 -36.36
N ARG A 80 -0.57 0.80 -35.42
CA ARG A 80 -1.97 0.62 -34.99
C ARG A 80 -2.93 1.08 -36.08
N ALA A 81 -2.68 2.25 -36.65
CA ALA A 81 -3.52 2.83 -37.70
C ALA A 81 -3.49 1.99 -38.99
N ILE A 82 -2.31 1.52 -39.42
CA ILE A 82 -2.21 0.71 -40.65
C ILE A 82 -2.93 -0.64 -40.49
N LEU A 83 -2.87 -1.28 -39.31
CA LEU A 83 -3.56 -2.54 -39.05
C LEU A 83 -5.09 -2.36 -38.96
N GLY A 84 -5.54 -1.27 -38.35
CA GLY A 84 -6.95 -0.89 -38.35
C GLY A 84 -7.46 -0.70 -39.78
N ARG A 85 -6.73 0.07 -40.58
CA ARG A 85 -7.06 0.30 -41.98
C ARG A 85 -7.04 -1.00 -42.79
N LEU A 86 -6.01 -1.84 -42.64
CA LEU A 86 -5.92 -3.13 -43.34
C LEU A 86 -7.16 -4.01 -43.07
N THR A 87 -7.68 -3.98 -41.83
CA THR A 87 -8.89 -4.72 -41.45
C THR A 87 -10.12 -4.22 -42.23
N GLU A 88 -10.28 -2.90 -42.34
CA GLU A 88 -11.37 -2.27 -43.11
C GLU A 88 -11.28 -2.61 -44.61
N GLU A 89 -10.06 -2.56 -45.16
CA GLU A 89 -9.76 -2.84 -46.56
C GLU A 89 -10.01 -4.32 -46.90
N LEU A 90 -9.63 -5.23 -46.01
CA LEU A 90 -9.88 -6.66 -46.18
C LEU A 90 -11.38 -6.98 -46.14
N ALA A 91 -12.13 -6.33 -45.25
CA ALA A 91 -13.58 -6.44 -45.23
C ALA A 91 -14.22 -5.87 -46.50
N ARG A 92 -13.68 -4.77 -47.05
CA ARG A 92 -14.15 -4.20 -48.32
C ARG A 92 -13.88 -5.12 -49.50
N ALA A 93 -12.64 -5.61 -49.65
CA ALA A 93 -12.26 -6.54 -50.71
C ALA A 93 -13.15 -7.79 -50.72
N LYS A 94 -13.46 -8.34 -49.53
CA LYS A 94 -14.40 -9.47 -49.40
C LYS A 94 -15.82 -9.14 -49.87
N ARG A 95 -16.33 -7.93 -49.59
CA ARG A 95 -17.68 -7.51 -50.01
C ARG A 95 -17.79 -7.25 -51.50
N GLU A 96 -16.74 -6.71 -52.09
CA GLU A 96 -16.69 -6.31 -53.50
C GLU A 96 -16.12 -7.42 -54.40
N ASN A 97 -15.75 -8.57 -53.82
CA ASN A 97 -15.06 -9.67 -54.49
C ASN A 97 -13.79 -9.21 -55.23
N GLY A 98 -13.10 -8.23 -54.64
CA GLY A 98 -11.87 -7.63 -55.15
C GLY A 98 -10.62 -8.24 -54.53
N GLU A 99 -9.47 -7.93 -55.13
CA GLU A 99 -8.16 -8.38 -54.65
C GLU A 99 -7.49 -7.31 -53.79
N LEU A 100 -6.75 -7.74 -52.77
CA LEU A 100 -5.95 -6.88 -51.89
C LEU A 100 -4.52 -7.43 -51.86
N SER A 101 -3.53 -6.57 -52.10
CA SER A 101 -2.11 -6.90 -51.99
C SER A 101 -1.45 -6.12 -50.86
N VAL A 102 -0.47 -6.74 -50.19
CA VAL A 102 0.30 -6.11 -49.10
C VAL A 102 1.78 -6.21 -49.45
N GLY A 103 2.47 -5.07 -49.42
CA GLY A 103 3.92 -5.01 -49.52
C GLY A 103 4.53 -4.82 -48.14
N MET A 104 5.59 -5.57 -47.85
CA MET A 104 6.43 -5.37 -46.67
C MET A 104 7.81 -4.92 -47.14
N CYS A 105 8.33 -3.89 -46.49
CA CYS A 105 9.67 -3.37 -46.73
C CYS A 105 10.38 -3.33 -45.38
N ASP A 106 11.63 -3.78 -45.36
CA ASP A 106 12.53 -3.64 -44.23
C ASP A 106 13.73 -2.80 -44.68
N ILE A 107 14.37 -2.10 -43.74
CA ILE A 107 15.58 -1.34 -44.03
C ILE A 107 16.76 -2.21 -43.62
N ASP A 108 17.53 -2.66 -44.60
CA ASP A 108 18.79 -3.35 -44.34
C ASP A 108 19.91 -2.33 -44.09
N HIS A 109 20.47 -2.41 -42.87
CA HIS A 109 21.69 -1.76 -42.34
C HIS A 109 21.71 -0.26 -42.05
#